data_AF-A0A350YJM5-F1
#
_entry.id   AF-A0A350YJM5-F1
#
_cell.length_a   1.000
_cell.length_b   1.000
_cell.length_c   1.000
_cell.angle_alpha   90.00
_cell.angle_beta   90.00
_cell.angle_gamma   90.00
#
_symmetry.space_group_name_H-M   'P 1'
#
loop_
_entity.id
_entity.type
_entity.pdbx_description
1 polymer ?
#
loop_
_entity_poly.entity_id
_entity_poly.type
_entity_poly.pdbx_seq_one_letter_code
_entity_poly.pdbx_strand_id
1 'polypeptide(L)'
;MRERISRELIGKKGFSFIAIEGDWPDAARMDHYVRHAQYPPSEWTAFARFPVWMWRNREVRDFVDWLRARNALVEAYKRVAFHGLDLYSLYNSIRSVLNYLDDIDPQTAQVARLRYGCLTPWQADPATYGHAALTGAYQTCEREVVSMLTDLMQKRGGYAEHDGERFLDAVQNARLVANAESYYRA
;
A
#
# COMPACT_ATOMS: atom_id res chain seq x y z
N MET A 1 -9.86 9.11 22.79
CA MET A 1 -10.40 10.38 22.24
C MET A 1 -10.46 10.38 20.71
N ARG A 2 -9.34 10.18 20.00
CA ARG A 2 -9.29 10.15 18.51
C ARG A 2 -10.26 9.15 17.89
N GLU A 3 -10.27 7.93 18.41
CA GLU A 3 -11.20 6.87 17.99
C GLU A 3 -12.67 7.34 18.00
N ARG A 4 -13.14 7.91 19.11
CA ARG A 4 -14.52 8.39 19.25
C ARG A 4 -14.84 9.46 18.21
N ILE A 5 -13.92 10.39 17.95
CA ILE A 5 -14.09 11.41 16.90
C ILE A 5 -14.24 10.74 15.53
N SER A 6 -13.36 9.80 15.19
CA SER A 6 -13.45 9.06 13.92
C SER A 6 -14.77 8.32 13.77
N ARG A 7 -15.25 7.63 14.82
CA ARG A 7 -16.55 6.95 14.82
C ARG A 7 -17.71 7.93 14.57
N GLU A 8 -17.66 9.12 15.16
CA GLU A 8 -18.68 10.16 15.00
C GLU A 8 -18.66 10.79 13.60
N LEU A 9 -17.48 11.07 13.03
CA LEU A 9 -17.34 11.57 11.66
C LEU A 9 -17.85 10.55 10.64
N ILE A 10 -17.49 9.29 10.81
CA ILE A 10 -17.98 8.18 9.99
C ILE A 10 -19.49 8.02 10.16
N GLY A 11 -19.98 7.98 11.40
CA GLY A 11 -21.37 7.70 11.73
C GLY A 11 -22.35 8.81 11.37
N LYS A 12 -21.98 10.07 11.61
CA LYS A 12 -22.89 11.22 11.53
C LYS A 12 -22.57 12.18 10.39
N LYS A 13 -21.35 12.17 9.86
CA LYS A 13 -20.91 13.09 8.81
C LYS A 13 -20.62 12.41 7.47
N GLY A 14 -20.79 11.09 7.39
CA GLY A 14 -20.70 10.35 6.14
C GLY A 14 -19.27 10.19 5.59
N PHE A 15 -18.26 10.28 6.45
CA PHE A 15 -16.88 10.00 6.03
C PHE A 15 -16.76 8.54 5.55
N SER A 16 -16.19 8.36 4.36
CA SER A 16 -16.11 7.08 3.66
C SER A 16 -14.76 6.39 3.75
N PHE A 17 -13.76 6.99 4.42
CA PHE A 17 -12.49 6.33 4.70
C PHE A 17 -11.81 6.93 5.93
N ILE A 18 -10.85 6.19 6.49
CA ILE A 18 -9.86 6.67 7.43
C ILE A 18 -8.47 6.52 6.82
N ALA A 19 -7.62 7.52 7.02
CA ALA A 19 -6.22 7.48 6.60
C ALA A 19 -5.32 7.67 7.83
N ILE A 20 -4.29 6.86 7.94
CA ILE A 20 -3.35 6.88 9.06
C ILE A 20 -1.92 7.14 8.59
N GLU A 21 -1.09 7.70 9.48
CA GLU A 21 0.36 7.80 9.29
C GLU A 21 1.01 6.43 9.48
N GLY A 22 0.77 5.54 8.52
CA GLY A 22 1.31 4.19 8.49
C GLY A 22 1.48 3.69 7.06
N ASP A 23 2.27 2.63 6.92
CA ASP A 23 2.63 2.01 5.64
C ASP A 23 1.37 1.61 4.83
N TRP A 24 1.34 1.97 3.55
CA TRP A 24 0.21 1.66 2.67
C TRP A 24 -0.11 0.15 2.61
N PRO A 25 0.86 -0.75 2.36
CA PRO A 25 0.62 -2.19 2.37
C PRO A 25 0.03 -2.73 3.68
N ASP A 26 0.44 -2.19 4.83
CA ASP A 26 -0.04 -2.65 6.14
C ASP A 26 -1.49 -2.20 6.37
N ALA A 27 -1.79 -0.96 6.00
CA ALA A 27 -3.14 -0.43 6.03
C ALA A 27 -4.06 -1.14 5.03
N ALA A 28 -3.57 -1.52 3.84
CA ALA A 28 -4.32 -2.31 2.87
C ALA A 28 -4.74 -3.68 3.42
N ARG A 29 -3.92 -4.30 4.27
CA ARG A 29 -4.31 -5.53 4.98
C ARG A 29 -5.43 -5.28 6.01
N MET A 30 -5.41 -4.15 6.72
CA MET A 30 -6.53 -3.76 7.59
C MET A 30 -7.79 -3.45 6.80
N ASP A 31 -7.63 -2.78 5.66
CA ASP A 31 -8.70 -2.45 4.73
C ASP A 31 -9.43 -3.69 4.22
N HIS A 32 -8.66 -4.69 3.79
CA HIS A 32 -9.16 -6.00 3.38
C HIS A 32 -10.04 -6.62 4.47
N TYR A 33 -9.57 -6.55 5.73
CA TYR A 33 -10.32 -7.00 6.89
C TYR A 33 -11.58 -6.16 7.14
N VAL A 34 -11.52 -4.83 7.16
CA VAL A 34 -12.70 -4.02 7.50
C VAL A 34 -13.74 -3.97 6.39
N ARG A 35 -13.36 -4.13 5.12
CA ARG A 35 -14.27 -4.12 3.97
C ARG A 35 -14.79 -5.50 3.57
N HIS A 36 -14.43 -6.57 4.30
CA HIS A 36 -14.85 -7.95 4.04
C HIS A 36 -14.54 -8.42 2.62
N ALA A 37 -13.34 -8.10 2.14
CA ALA A 37 -12.91 -8.55 0.82
C ALA A 37 -12.72 -10.07 0.81
N GLN A 38 -12.97 -10.68 -0.36
CA GLN A 38 -13.11 -12.13 -0.52
C GLN A 38 -11.86 -12.82 -1.10
N TYR A 39 -10.84 -12.07 -1.48
CA TYR A 39 -9.59 -12.63 -1.99
C TYR A 39 -8.63 -12.95 -0.83
N PRO A 40 -7.60 -13.80 -1.06
CA PRO A 40 -6.61 -14.07 -0.02
C PRO A 40 -5.90 -12.78 0.40
N PRO A 41 -5.79 -12.47 1.71
CA PRO A 41 -4.97 -11.35 2.15
C PRO A 41 -3.49 -11.65 1.87
N SER A 42 -2.68 -10.61 1.71
CA SER A 42 -1.22 -10.74 1.58
C SER A 42 -0.61 -11.50 2.77
N GLU A 43 0.33 -12.43 2.52
CA GLU A 43 0.89 -13.38 3.51
C GLU A 43 1.90 -12.75 4.50
N TRP A 44 1.54 -11.66 5.17
CA TRP A 44 2.46 -10.97 6.08
C TRP A 44 1.77 -10.25 7.23
N THR A 45 2.50 -10.03 8.33
CA THR A 45 1.92 -9.44 9.53
C THR A 45 1.96 -7.91 9.46
N ALA A 46 0.79 -7.28 9.34
CA ALA A 46 0.68 -5.83 9.32
C ALA A 46 1.23 -5.17 10.60
N PHE A 47 1.90 -4.03 10.43
CA PHE A 47 2.50 -3.21 11.49
C PHE A 47 3.43 -4.02 12.39
N ALA A 48 4.19 -4.95 11.80
CA ALA A 48 5.19 -5.75 12.51
C ALA A 48 6.57 -5.08 12.57
N ARG A 49 6.80 -4.02 11.77
CA ARG A 49 8.04 -3.24 11.79
C ARG A 49 8.06 -2.27 12.97
N PHE A 50 9.25 -1.92 13.42
CA PHE A 50 9.42 -0.93 14.47
C PHE A 50 8.98 0.47 14.00
N PRO A 51 8.28 1.28 14.84
CA PRO A 51 7.77 0.93 16.16
C PRO A 51 6.42 0.19 16.10
N VAL A 52 6.38 -1.02 16.64
CA VAL A 52 5.18 -1.87 16.66
C VAL A 52 4.04 -1.23 17.48
N TRP A 53 4.37 -0.52 18.56
CA TRP A 53 3.40 0.04 19.50
C TRP A 53 2.48 1.10 18.90
N MET A 54 2.89 1.74 17.79
CA MET A 54 2.16 2.88 17.21
C MET A 54 0.79 2.48 16.67
N TRP A 55 0.74 1.39 15.90
CA TRP A 55 -0.50 0.92 15.27
C TRP A 55 -0.97 -0.43 15.81
N ARG A 56 -0.08 -1.22 16.42
CA ARG A 56 -0.40 -2.57 16.90
C ARG A 56 -0.71 -2.57 18.40
N ASN A 57 -1.76 -1.84 18.76
CA ASN A 57 -2.26 -1.68 20.13
C ASN A 57 -3.77 -2.02 20.23
N ARG A 58 -4.30 -2.02 21.46
CA ARG A 58 -5.70 -2.43 21.72
C ARG A 58 -6.68 -1.43 21.14
N GLU A 59 -6.39 -0.13 21.25
CA GLU A 59 -7.24 0.95 20.78
C GLU A 59 -7.46 0.88 19.27
N VAL A 60 -6.40 0.64 18.49
CA VAL A 60 -6.50 0.46 17.04
C VAL A 60 -7.24 -0.83 16.69
N ARG A 61 -6.97 -1.94 17.39
CA ARG A 61 -7.70 -3.21 17.17
C ARG A 61 -9.19 -3.04 17.42
N ASP A 62 -9.57 -2.46 18.55
CA ASP A 62 -10.97 -2.29 18.96
C ASP A 62 -11.70 -1.34 18.00
N PHE A 63 -11.00 -0.32 17.45
CA PHE A 63 -11.52 0.53 16.39
C PHE A 63 -11.72 -0.22 15.06
N VAL A 64 -10.74 -1.03 14.65
CA VAL A 64 -10.77 -1.84 13.42
C VAL A 64 -11.90 -2.87 13.49
N ASP A 65 -12.11 -3.52 14.62
CA ASP A 65 -13.22 -4.46 14.83
C ASP A 65 -14.58 -3.76 14.78
N TRP A 66 -14.70 -2.58 15.40
CA TRP A 66 -15.90 -1.75 15.27
C TRP A 66 -16.16 -1.35 13.81
N LEU A 67 -15.11 -0.97 13.07
CA LEU A 67 -15.22 -0.55 11.68
C LEU A 67 -15.68 -1.71 10.78
N ARG A 68 -15.13 -2.91 10.99
CA ARG A 68 -15.58 -4.14 10.32
C ARG A 68 -17.04 -4.44 10.61
N ALA A 69 -17.46 -4.36 11.87
CA ALA A 69 -18.86 -4.60 12.27
C ALA A 69 -19.81 -3.59 11.63
N ARG A 70 -19.45 -2.29 11.61
CA ARG A 70 -20.21 -1.25 10.91
C ARG A 70 -20.32 -1.55 9.41
N ASN A 71 -19.21 -1.89 8.76
CA ASN A 71 -19.16 -2.16 7.32
C ASN A 71 -19.97 -3.39 6.91
N ALA A 72 -20.25 -4.31 7.84
CA ALA A 72 -21.14 -5.44 7.60
C ALA A 72 -22.62 -5.01 7.45
N LEU A 73 -23.00 -3.84 7.96
CA LEU A 73 -24.38 -3.32 7.95
C LEU A 73 -24.72 -2.50 6.69
N VAL A 74 -23.75 -2.31 5.79
CA VAL A 74 -23.91 -1.48 4.58
C VAL A 74 -23.47 -2.24 3.34
N GLU A 75 -23.97 -1.79 2.19
CA GLU A 75 -23.59 -2.29 0.87
C GLU A 75 -22.09 -2.08 0.61
N ALA A 76 -21.49 -2.97 -0.20
CA ALA A 76 -20.03 -2.99 -0.42
C ALA A 76 -19.45 -1.63 -0.82
N TYR A 77 -20.11 -0.90 -1.72
CA TYR A 77 -19.66 0.41 -2.21
C TYR A 77 -19.78 1.56 -1.19
N LYS A 78 -20.47 1.34 -0.06
CA LYS A 78 -20.59 2.30 1.06
C LYS A 78 -19.69 1.95 2.24
N ARG A 79 -18.95 0.84 2.17
CA ARG A 79 -18.05 0.41 3.24
C ARG A 79 -16.93 1.42 3.38
N VAL A 80 -16.64 1.77 4.62
CA VAL A 80 -15.59 2.72 4.96
C VAL A 80 -14.23 2.05 4.77
N ALA A 81 -13.36 2.69 3.99
CA ALA A 81 -12.02 2.18 3.71
C ALA A 81 -10.99 2.58 4.78
N PHE A 82 -9.87 1.88 4.82
CA PHE A 82 -8.75 2.12 5.73
C PHE A 82 -7.44 2.27 4.92
N HIS A 83 -6.77 3.40 5.02
CA HIS A 83 -5.62 3.70 4.17
C HIS A 83 -4.39 4.14 4.97
N GLY A 84 -3.22 3.85 4.43
CA GLY A 84 -1.95 4.35 4.91
C GLY A 84 -1.51 5.56 4.09
N LEU A 85 -0.72 6.45 4.69
CA LEU A 85 -0.19 7.64 4.03
C LEU A 85 1.35 7.62 3.94
N ASP A 86 1.99 6.66 4.60
CA ASP A 86 3.43 6.68 4.81
C ASP A 86 4.21 6.11 3.62
N LEU A 87 5.47 6.52 3.48
CA LEU A 87 6.34 6.18 2.33
C LEU A 87 7.41 5.13 2.66
N TYR A 88 7.53 4.68 3.90
CA TYR A 88 8.62 3.79 4.33
C TYR A 88 8.47 2.32 3.91
N SER A 89 7.45 1.97 3.14
CA SER A 89 7.09 0.60 2.77
C SER A 89 7.63 0.14 1.40
N LEU A 90 8.66 0.80 0.86
CA LEU A 90 9.23 0.56 -0.49
C LEU A 90 9.19 -0.91 -0.94
N TYR A 91 9.81 -1.83 -0.19
CA TYR A 91 9.87 -3.25 -0.55
C TYR A 91 8.53 -3.97 -0.51
N ASN A 92 7.71 -3.65 0.48
CA ASN A 92 6.39 -4.24 0.60
C ASN A 92 5.47 -3.75 -0.52
N SER A 93 5.65 -2.50 -0.94
CA SER A 93 4.96 -1.94 -2.10
C SER A 93 5.41 -2.57 -3.41
N ILE A 94 6.72 -2.78 -3.62
CA ILE A 94 7.22 -3.56 -4.77
C ILE A 94 6.59 -4.95 -4.78
N ARG A 95 6.61 -5.67 -3.64
CA ARG A 95 6.00 -6.99 -3.54
C ARG A 95 4.50 -6.97 -3.81
N SER A 96 3.77 -5.95 -3.34
CA SER A 96 2.34 -5.83 -3.63
C SER A 96 2.07 -5.69 -5.13
N VAL A 97 2.85 -4.84 -5.82
CA VAL A 97 2.77 -4.67 -7.29
C VAL A 97 3.06 -5.98 -8.01
N LEU A 98 4.15 -6.67 -7.62
CA LEU A 98 4.54 -7.94 -8.24
C LEU A 98 3.49 -9.03 -8.05
N ASN A 99 2.97 -9.20 -6.84
CA ASN A 99 1.94 -10.20 -6.53
C ASN A 99 0.66 -9.95 -7.33
N TYR A 100 0.22 -8.69 -7.43
CA TYR A 100 -0.93 -8.34 -8.24
C TYR A 100 -0.72 -8.68 -9.72
N LEU A 101 0.46 -8.33 -10.27
CA LEU A 101 0.77 -8.60 -11.67
C LEU A 101 0.96 -10.08 -11.97
N ASP A 102 1.53 -10.87 -11.04
CA ASP A 102 1.67 -12.32 -11.22
C ASP A 102 0.32 -13.02 -11.40
N ASP A 103 -0.75 -12.48 -10.82
CA ASP A 103 -2.10 -13.03 -10.96
C ASP A 103 -2.79 -12.63 -12.28
N ILE A 104 -2.57 -11.39 -12.74
CA ILE A 104 -3.41 -10.77 -13.80
C ILE A 104 -2.67 -10.49 -15.12
N ASP A 105 -1.36 -10.25 -15.08
CA ASP A 105 -0.51 -10.07 -16.26
C ASP A 105 0.94 -10.51 -15.93
N PRO A 106 1.22 -11.83 -15.98
CA PRO A 106 2.54 -12.37 -15.67
C PRO A 106 3.66 -11.85 -16.57
N GLN A 107 3.35 -11.41 -17.79
CA GLN A 107 4.34 -10.82 -18.70
C GLN A 107 4.79 -9.45 -18.17
N THR A 108 3.84 -8.62 -17.75
CA THR A 108 4.15 -7.34 -17.09
C THR A 108 4.83 -7.54 -15.74
N ALA A 109 4.50 -8.62 -15.01
CA ALA A 109 5.20 -8.97 -13.78
C ALA A 109 6.71 -9.20 -14.01
N GLN A 110 7.10 -9.85 -15.11
CA GLN A 110 8.52 -10.02 -15.47
C GLN A 110 9.21 -8.67 -15.73
N VAL A 111 8.56 -7.78 -16.47
CA VAL A 111 9.08 -6.41 -16.71
C VAL A 111 9.23 -5.66 -15.40
N ALA A 112 8.23 -5.74 -14.51
CA ALA A 112 8.28 -5.10 -13.19
C ALA A 112 9.46 -5.61 -12.34
N ARG A 113 9.73 -6.92 -12.34
CA ARG A 113 10.89 -7.50 -11.63
C ARG A 113 12.22 -6.95 -12.14
N LEU A 114 12.37 -6.80 -13.46
CA LEU A 114 13.58 -6.23 -14.06
C LEU A 114 13.74 -4.76 -13.66
N ARG A 115 12.67 -3.97 -13.74
CA ARG A 115 12.68 -2.54 -13.44
C ARG A 115 12.90 -2.22 -11.96
N TYR A 116 12.32 -3.02 -11.08
CA TYR A 116 12.56 -2.92 -9.63
C TYR A 116 13.85 -3.60 -9.18
N GLY A 117 14.53 -4.33 -10.07
CA GLY A 117 15.74 -5.08 -9.76
C GLY A 117 16.84 -4.22 -9.16
N CYS A 118 17.02 -2.98 -9.60
CA CYS A 118 18.03 -2.08 -9.05
C CYS A 118 17.77 -1.63 -7.59
N LEU A 119 16.52 -1.77 -7.10
CA LEU A 119 16.16 -1.48 -5.70
C LEU A 119 16.31 -2.72 -4.80
N THR A 120 16.27 -3.94 -5.35
CA THR A 120 16.29 -5.19 -4.57
C THR A 120 17.53 -5.44 -3.69
N PRO A 121 18.76 -5.00 -4.04
CA PRO A 121 19.93 -5.23 -3.18
C PRO A 121 19.83 -4.59 -1.79
N TRP A 122 18.95 -3.59 -1.64
CA TRP A 122 18.86 -2.77 -0.42
C TRP A 122 17.71 -3.18 0.50
N GLN A 123 17.07 -4.33 0.21
CA GLN A 123 15.85 -4.83 0.87
C GLN A 123 15.93 -4.88 2.40
N ALA A 124 17.12 -5.11 2.95
CA ALA A 124 17.34 -5.21 4.39
C ALA A 124 17.58 -3.85 5.07
N ASP A 125 18.01 -2.81 4.34
CA ASP A 125 18.39 -1.53 4.93
C ASP A 125 18.15 -0.32 3.98
N PRO A 126 17.00 0.36 4.10
CA PRO A 126 16.70 1.58 3.34
C PRO A 126 17.68 2.74 3.59
N ALA A 127 18.31 2.82 4.77
CA ALA A 127 19.28 3.88 5.05
C ALA A 127 20.55 3.71 4.21
N THR A 128 20.95 2.45 3.97
CA THR A 128 22.05 2.14 3.06
C THR A 128 21.71 2.53 1.61
N TYR A 129 20.47 2.38 1.14
CA TYR A 129 20.06 2.88 -0.18
C TYR A 129 20.19 4.40 -0.29
N GLY A 130 19.67 5.15 0.69
CA GLY A 130 19.79 6.61 0.70
C GLY A 130 21.24 7.07 0.65
N HIS A 131 22.12 6.45 1.44
CA HIS A 131 23.55 6.73 1.40
C HIS A 131 24.19 6.37 0.04
N ALA A 132 23.86 5.22 -0.54
CA ALA A 132 24.38 4.79 -1.84
C ALA A 132 23.93 5.73 -2.98
N ALA A 133 22.67 6.15 -2.96
CA ALA A 133 22.10 7.07 -3.94
C ALA A 133 22.74 8.47 -3.87
N LEU A 134 23.03 8.98 -2.66
CA LEU A 134 23.71 10.26 -2.45
C LEU A 134 25.18 10.25 -2.89
N THR A 135 25.87 9.11 -2.77
CA THR A 135 27.30 8.99 -3.15
C THR A 135 27.55 8.86 -4.65
N GLY A 136 26.49 8.76 -5.47
CA GLY A 136 26.61 8.65 -6.94
C GLY A 136 27.24 7.33 -7.42
N ALA A 137 27.44 6.36 -6.52
CA ALA A 137 28.10 5.10 -6.81
C ALA A 137 27.23 4.11 -7.61
N TYR A 138 25.95 4.42 -7.85
CA TYR A 138 24.99 3.55 -8.53
C TYR A 138 24.07 4.31 -9.49
N GLN A 139 23.72 3.66 -10.61
CA GLN A 139 22.77 4.18 -11.59
C GLN A 139 21.39 4.39 -10.97
N THR A 140 20.72 5.49 -11.31
CA THR A 140 19.41 5.84 -10.76
C THR A 140 18.34 4.86 -11.23
N CYS A 141 17.51 4.41 -10.28
CA CYS A 141 16.34 3.57 -10.55
C CYS A 141 15.12 4.35 -11.03
N GLU A 142 15.15 5.68 -10.85
CA GLU A 142 14.03 6.60 -11.12
C GLU A 142 13.33 6.33 -12.45
N ARG A 143 14.09 6.25 -13.55
CA ARG A 143 13.51 6.08 -14.89
C ARG A 143 12.69 4.80 -15.00
N GLU A 144 13.23 3.70 -14.51
CA GLU A 144 12.59 2.39 -14.59
C GLU A 144 11.38 2.31 -13.64
N VAL A 145 11.49 2.87 -12.43
CA VAL A 145 10.40 2.91 -11.46
C VAL A 145 9.22 3.76 -11.98
N VAL A 146 9.51 4.94 -12.53
CA VAL A 146 8.50 5.83 -13.11
C VAL A 146 7.89 5.22 -14.37
N SER A 147 8.68 4.54 -15.20
CA SER A 147 8.17 3.80 -16.35
C SER A 147 7.21 2.70 -15.92
N MET A 148 7.49 1.99 -14.82
CA MET A 148 6.59 0.97 -14.29
C MET A 148 5.23 1.56 -13.85
N LEU A 149 5.24 2.69 -13.14
CA LEU A 149 4.00 3.39 -12.78
C LEU A 149 3.22 3.85 -14.02
N THR A 150 3.93 4.37 -15.02
CA THR A 150 3.32 4.84 -16.27
C THR A 150 2.64 3.71 -17.03
N ASP A 151 3.30 2.56 -17.14
CA ASP A 151 2.74 1.38 -17.83
C ASP A 151 1.50 0.84 -17.13
N LEU A 152 1.49 0.79 -15.79
CA LEU A 152 0.28 0.44 -15.02
C LEU A 152 -0.87 1.42 -15.30
N MET A 153 -0.58 2.71 -15.40
CA MET A 153 -1.60 3.73 -15.68
C MET A 153 -2.15 3.65 -17.10
N GLN A 154 -1.32 3.34 -18.08
CA GLN A 154 -1.75 3.11 -19.46
C GLN A 154 -2.68 1.89 -19.59
N LYS A 155 -2.43 0.85 -18.77
CA LYS A 155 -3.25 -0.37 -18.73
C LYS A 155 -4.50 -0.28 -17.85
N ARG A 156 -4.79 0.91 -17.29
CA ARG A 156 -5.94 1.13 -16.38
C ARG A 156 -7.26 0.64 -16.95
N GLY A 157 -7.54 0.86 -18.23
CA GLY A 157 -8.79 0.42 -18.85
C GLY A 157 -9.00 -1.08 -18.71
N GLY A 158 -8.01 -1.88 -19.13
CA GLY A 158 -8.12 -3.34 -19.08
C GLY A 158 -8.13 -3.91 -17.65
N TYR A 159 -7.34 -3.33 -16.74
CA TYR A 159 -7.22 -3.85 -15.38
C TYR A 159 -8.37 -3.41 -14.45
N ALA A 160 -8.76 -2.14 -14.52
CA ALA A 160 -9.74 -1.59 -13.57
C ALA A 160 -11.18 -2.05 -13.86
N GLU A 161 -11.50 -2.40 -15.10
CA GLU A 161 -12.83 -2.92 -15.48
C GLU A 161 -13.18 -4.22 -14.75
N HIS A 162 -12.17 -5.06 -14.48
CA HIS A 162 -12.36 -6.38 -13.91
C HIS A 162 -11.90 -6.48 -12.45
N ASP A 163 -10.92 -5.65 -12.04
CA ASP A 163 -10.29 -5.75 -10.72
C ASP A 163 -9.95 -4.37 -10.10
N GLY A 164 -10.87 -3.42 -10.20
CA GLY A 164 -10.65 -2.00 -9.86
C GLY A 164 -10.06 -1.72 -8.47
N GLU A 165 -10.43 -2.47 -7.44
CA GLU A 165 -9.91 -2.31 -6.08
C GLU A 165 -8.47 -2.82 -5.92
N ARG A 166 -8.16 -4.03 -6.44
CA ARG A 166 -6.78 -4.55 -6.40
C ARG A 166 -5.87 -3.76 -7.34
N PHE A 167 -6.40 -3.28 -8.47
CA PHE A 167 -5.69 -2.35 -9.34
C PHE A 167 -5.37 -1.03 -8.63
N LEU A 168 -6.33 -0.45 -7.90
CA LEU A 168 -6.08 0.75 -7.11
C LEU A 168 -4.97 0.51 -6.07
N ASP A 169 -5.01 -0.60 -5.34
CA ASP A 169 -3.95 -0.96 -4.39
C ASP A 169 -2.58 -1.07 -5.08
N ALA A 170 -2.51 -1.79 -6.22
CA ALA A 170 -1.27 -1.92 -6.98
C ALA A 170 -0.73 -0.56 -7.47
N VAL A 171 -1.60 0.33 -7.94
CA VAL A 171 -1.19 1.67 -8.40
C VAL A 171 -0.68 2.53 -7.25
N GLN A 172 -1.34 2.50 -6.09
CA GLN A 172 -0.89 3.28 -4.92
C GLN A 172 0.46 2.77 -4.41
N ASN A 173 0.67 1.46 -4.43
CA ASN A 173 1.98 0.88 -4.17
C ASN A 173 3.03 1.32 -5.21
N ALA A 174 2.72 1.31 -6.51
CA ALA A 174 3.64 1.76 -7.54
C ALA A 174 3.99 3.27 -7.41
N ARG A 175 3.02 4.10 -7.02
CA ARG A 175 3.25 5.52 -6.69
C ARG A 175 4.14 5.69 -5.47
N LEU A 176 3.93 4.89 -4.43
CA LEU A 176 4.78 4.88 -3.24
C LEU A 176 6.22 4.55 -3.63
N VAL A 177 6.45 3.53 -4.46
CA VAL A 177 7.80 3.17 -4.92
C VAL A 177 8.47 4.34 -5.67
N ALA A 178 7.75 5.03 -6.56
CA ALA A 178 8.27 6.20 -7.26
C ALA A 178 8.58 7.38 -6.31
N ASN A 179 7.68 7.68 -5.37
CA ASN A 179 7.86 8.77 -4.42
C ASN A 179 8.98 8.48 -3.41
N ALA A 180 9.09 7.23 -2.94
CA ALA A 180 10.14 6.81 -2.03
C ALA A 180 11.52 6.88 -2.69
N GLU A 181 11.64 6.53 -3.99
CA GLU A 181 12.89 6.71 -4.74
C GLU A 181 13.33 8.17 -4.75
N SER A 182 12.41 9.10 -5.02
CA SER A 182 12.70 10.54 -4.96
C SER A 182 13.04 11.01 -3.55
N TYR A 183 12.34 10.50 -2.52
CA TYR A 183 12.54 10.90 -1.13
C TYR A 183 13.91 10.47 -0.59
N TYR A 184 14.33 9.23 -0.84
CA TYR A 184 15.62 8.72 -0.35
C TYR A 184 16.84 9.38 -1.02
N ARG A 185 16.63 10.17 -2.09
CA ARG A 185 17.67 10.93 -2.78
C ARG A 185 17.80 12.38 -2.31
N ALA A 186 16.81 12.91 -1.60
CA ALA A 186 16.73 14.31 -1.21
C ALA A 186 17.56 14.64 0.04
#